data_AF-A0A1S8C7T7-F1
#
_entry.id   AF-A0A1S8C7T7-F1
#
_cell.length_a   1.000
_cell.length_b   1.000
_cell.length_c   1.000
_cell.angle_alpha   90.00
_cell.angle_beta   90.00
_cell.angle_gamma   90.00
#
_symmetry.space_group_name_H-M   'P 1'
#
loop_
_entity.id
_entity.type
_entity.pdbx_description
1 polymer ?
#
loop_
_entity_poly.entity_id
_entity_poly.type
_entity_poly.pdbx_seq_one_letter_code
_entity_poly.pdbx_strand_id
1 'polypeptide(L)'
;AQRLLAVTDWEWHRCGFDGARRRALRAVASVAQRLDAAAHDDCADLRRRLQSVPGIGVWTAAEVAQRAVGCPDSVSVGDYHLKNLVGWSLAGRKTDDAGMLELLEPFRGHRQRVVRLLEVGGSMPPKRGPRMAPTNYRAF
;
A
#
# COMPACT_ATOMS: atom_id res chain seq x y z
N ALA A 1 -10.08 -18.57 2.14
CA ALA A 1 -9.33 -18.86 3.38
C ALA A 1 -8.74 -20.29 3.40
N GLN A 2 -9.57 -21.33 3.47
CA GLN A 2 -9.12 -22.73 3.65
C GLN A 2 -8.10 -23.21 2.60
N ARG A 3 -8.33 -22.91 1.31
CA ARG A 3 -7.38 -23.23 0.23
C ARG A 3 -5.97 -22.68 0.47
N LEU A 4 -5.88 -21.45 1.00
CA LEU A 4 -4.60 -20.79 1.26
C LEU A 4 -3.86 -21.40 2.46
N LEU A 5 -4.59 -21.90 3.46
CA LEU A 5 -4.03 -22.59 4.61
C LEU A 5 -3.53 -24.01 4.27
N ALA A 6 -4.13 -24.65 3.27
CA ALA A 6 -3.74 -25.96 2.76
C ALA A 6 -2.49 -25.95 1.87
N VAL A 7 -2.06 -24.77 1.38
CA VAL A 7 -0.83 -24.63 0.58
C VAL A 7 0.39 -24.98 1.44
N THR A 8 1.15 -25.96 0.97
CA THR A 8 2.38 -26.46 1.60
C THR A 8 3.55 -25.51 1.40
N ASP A 9 4.59 -25.66 2.21
CA ASP A 9 5.75 -24.77 2.20
C ASP A 9 6.49 -24.76 0.84
N TRP A 10 6.56 -25.89 0.14
CA TRP A 10 7.23 -25.94 -1.18
C TRP A 10 6.43 -25.22 -2.27
N GLU A 11 5.10 -25.25 -2.20
CA GLU A 11 4.23 -24.57 -3.17
C GLU A 11 4.39 -23.05 -3.06
N TRP A 12 4.52 -22.52 -1.84
CA TRP A 12 4.85 -21.12 -1.61
C TRP A 12 6.19 -20.73 -2.22
N HIS A 13 7.21 -21.57 -2.05
CA HIS A 13 8.53 -21.33 -2.62
C HIS A 13 8.48 -21.29 -4.16
N ARG A 14 7.73 -22.18 -4.80
CA ARG A 14 7.54 -22.16 -6.26
C ARG A 14 6.82 -20.91 -6.77
N CYS A 15 6.00 -20.27 -5.94
CA CYS A 15 5.38 -18.99 -6.26
C CYS A 15 6.31 -17.78 -6.01
N GLY A 16 7.55 -17.98 -5.56
CA GLY A 16 8.51 -16.90 -5.27
C GLY A 16 8.16 -16.09 -4.02
N PHE A 17 7.33 -16.63 -3.13
CA PHE A 17 7.01 -15.97 -1.87
C PHE A 17 8.12 -16.20 -0.84
N ASP A 18 8.64 -15.10 -0.29
CA ASP A 18 9.52 -15.17 0.87
C ASP A 18 8.74 -15.64 2.13
N GLY A 19 9.49 -16.09 3.14
CA GLY A 19 8.90 -16.61 4.37
C GLY A 19 8.08 -15.57 5.15
N ALA A 20 8.38 -14.28 5.05
CA ALA A 20 7.65 -13.23 5.76
C ALA A 20 6.27 -12.99 5.15
N ARG A 21 6.19 -12.84 3.82
CA ARG A 21 4.95 -12.69 3.06
C ARG A 21 4.06 -13.92 3.21
N ARG A 22 4.65 -15.12 3.19
CA ARG A 22 3.93 -16.38 3.47
C ARG A 22 3.28 -16.35 4.85
N ARG A 23 4.02 -16.00 5.90
CA ARG A 23 3.48 -15.92 7.28
C ARG A 23 2.35 -14.92 7.37
N ALA A 24 2.50 -13.74 6.76
CA ALA A 24 1.45 -12.73 6.72
C ALA A 24 0.18 -13.24 6.02
N LEU A 25 0.31 -13.87 4.85
CA LEU A 25 -0.84 -14.44 4.12
C LEU A 25 -1.56 -15.53 4.92
N ARG A 26 -0.81 -16.43 5.58
CA ARG A 26 -1.40 -17.45 6.46
C ARG A 26 -2.13 -16.83 7.65
N ALA A 27 -1.55 -15.79 8.26
CA ALA A 27 -2.17 -15.06 9.37
C ALA A 27 -3.47 -14.36 8.93
N VAL A 28 -3.50 -13.76 7.74
CA VAL A 28 -4.74 -13.20 7.18
C VAL A 28 -5.78 -14.30 6.94
N ALA A 29 -5.36 -15.42 6.35
CA ALA A 29 -6.28 -16.52 6.03
C ALA A 29 -6.91 -17.15 7.27
N SER A 30 -6.23 -17.19 8.42
CA SER A 30 -6.78 -17.74 9.67
C SER A 30 -7.85 -16.84 10.30
N VAL A 31 -7.85 -15.54 10.03
CA VAL A 31 -8.83 -14.58 10.55
C VAL A 31 -9.74 -13.98 9.47
N ALA A 32 -9.73 -14.54 8.26
CA ALA A 32 -10.37 -13.96 7.09
C ALA A 32 -11.85 -13.60 7.29
N GLN A 33 -12.61 -14.43 8.02
CA GLN A 33 -14.03 -14.15 8.31
C GLN A 33 -14.24 -12.92 9.21
N ARG A 34 -13.25 -12.54 10.01
CA ARG A 34 -13.30 -11.35 10.89
C ARG A 34 -12.89 -10.06 10.19
N LEU A 35 -12.34 -10.18 8.97
CA LEU A 35 -11.85 -9.09 8.12
C LEU A 35 -12.76 -8.82 6.92
N ASP A 36 -13.97 -9.40 6.90
CA ASP A 36 -14.86 -9.29 5.76
C ASP A 36 -15.30 -7.83 5.55
N ALA A 37 -14.96 -7.28 4.38
CA ALA A 37 -15.14 -5.88 4.03
C ALA A 37 -16.62 -5.46 4.00
N ALA A 38 -17.53 -6.38 3.69
CA ALA A 38 -18.97 -6.12 3.67
C ALA A 38 -19.55 -5.86 5.08
N ALA A 39 -18.79 -6.14 6.14
CA ALA A 39 -19.17 -5.88 7.52
C ALA A 39 -18.63 -4.56 8.09
N HIS A 40 -18.03 -3.70 7.24
CA HIS A 40 -17.29 -2.53 7.70
C HIS A 40 -17.75 -1.24 7.02
N ASP A 41 -18.57 -0.47 7.73
CA ASP A 41 -18.97 0.89 7.30
C ASP A 41 -17.91 1.96 7.60
N ASP A 42 -16.89 1.63 8.41
CA ASP A 42 -15.82 2.55 8.81
C ASP A 42 -14.42 2.08 8.34
N CYS A 43 -13.83 2.88 7.48
CA CYS A 43 -12.45 2.76 7.00
C CYS A 43 -11.40 2.68 8.12
N ALA A 44 -11.59 3.43 9.22
CA ALA A 44 -10.64 3.44 10.32
C ALA A 44 -10.66 2.11 11.08
N ASP A 45 -11.84 1.52 11.31
CA ASP A 45 -11.98 0.21 11.94
C ASP A 45 -11.34 -0.90 11.09
N LEU A 46 -11.62 -0.93 9.79
CA LEU A 46 -11.01 -1.90 8.87
C LEU A 46 -9.48 -1.84 8.93
N ARG A 47 -8.90 -0.63 8.84
CA ARG A 47 -7.44 -0.45 8.91
C ARG A 47 -6.87 -0.92 10.24
N ARG A 48 -7.53 -0.62 11.35
CA ARG A 48 -7.12 -1.06 12.70
C ARG A 48 -7.09 -2.58 12.81
N ARG A 49 -8.12 -3.26 12.29
CA ARG A 49 -8.20 -4.73 12.26
C ARG A 49 -7.13 -5.34 11.37
N LEU A 50 -6.94 -4.79 10.16
CA LEU A 50 -5.87 -5.23 9.27
C LEU A 50 -4.50 -5.13 9.93
N GLN A 51 -4.20 -4.01 10.60
CA GLN A 51 -2.93 -3.80 11.31
C GLN A 51 -2.75 -4.69 12.55
N SER A 52 -3.81 -5.31 13.06
CA SER A 52 -3.69 -6.32 14.13
C SER A 52 -3.14 -7.66 13.63
N VAL A 53 -3.13 -7.87 12.30
CA VAL A 53 -2.57 -9.08 11.70
C VAL A 53 -1.05 -8.94 11.57
N PRO A 54 -0.25 -9.89 12.09
CA PRO A 54 1.20 -9.87 11.96
C PRO A 54 1.66 -9.76 10.49
N GLY A 55 2.54 -8.81 10.22
CA GLY A 55 3.07 -8.55 8.88
C GLY A 55 2.25 -7.55 8.05
N ILE A 56 1.15 -7.02 8.57
CA ILE A 56 0.41 -5.91 7.95
C ILE A 56 0.73 -4.60 8.66
N GLY A 57 1.45 -3.71 7.98
CA GLY A 57 1.74 -2.37 8.45
C GLY A 57 0.71 -1.32 8.00
N VAL A 58 0.96 -0.06 8.39
CA VAL A 58 0.11 1.10 8.06
C VAL A 58 -0.08 1.28 6.54
N TRP A 59 0.98 1.08 5.77
CA TRP A 59 0.96 1.17 4.30
C TRP A 59 0.05 0.11 3.69
N THR A 60 0.28 -1.17 4.02
CA THR A 60 -0.53 -2.28 3.50
C THR A 60 -2.00 -2.12 3.88
N ALA A 61 -2.29 -1.72 5.11
CA ALA A 61 -3.66 -1.50 5.55
C ALA A 61 -4.35 -0.37 4.78
N ALA A 62 -3.64 0.73 4.48
CA ALA A 62 -4.17 1.80 3.64
C ALA A 62 -4.41 1.34 2.19
N GLU A 63 -3.45 0.62 1.61
CA GLU A 63 -3.50 0.08 0.25
C GLU A 63 -4.65 -0.92 0.06
N VAL A 64 -4.97 -1.71 1.09
CA VAL A 64 -6.13 -2.61 1.09
C VAL A 64 -7.42 -1.81 1.23
N ALA A 65 -7.51 -0.90 2.21
CA ALA A 65 -8.71 -0.12 2.48
C ALA A 65 -9.15 0.73 1.27
N GLN A 66 -8.20 1.34 0.55
CA GLN A 66 -8.53 2.14 -0.64
C GLN A 66 -9.05 1.30 -1.81
N ARG A 67 -8.60 0.04 -1.96
CA ARG A 67 -8.99 -0.83 -3.10
C ARG A 67 -10.20 -1.71 -2.81
N ALA A 68 -10.32 -2.20 -1.58
CA ALA A 68 -11.38 -3.13 -1.22
C ALA A 68 -12.71 -2.41 -0.94
N VAL A 69 -12.67 -1.23 -0.31
CA VAL A 69 -13.87 -0.50 0.12
C VAL A 69 -13.88 0.97 -0.30
N GLY A 70 -12.88 1.43 -1.07
CA GLY A 70 -12.87 2.78 -1.62
C GLY A 70 -12.61 3.90 -0.60
N CYS A 71 -11.87 3.62 0.48
CA CYS A 71 -11.64 4.59 1.56
C CYS A 71 -11.05 5.92 1.05
N PRO A 72 -11.77 7.05 1.16
CA PRO A 72 -11.41 8.29 0.50
C PRO A 72 -10.30 9.08 1.19
N ASP A 73 -9.98 8.74 2.44
CA ASP A 73 -9.02 9.47 3.29
C ASP A 73 -7.88 8.58 3.82
N SER A 74 -7.62 7.46 3.14
CA SER A 74 -6.62 6.49 3.57
C SER A 74 -5.32 6.61 2.76
N VAL A 75 -4.48 7.58 3.13
CA VAL A 75 -3.18 7.82 2.47
C VAL A 75 -2.16 6.73 2.82
N SER A 76 -1.48 6.19 1.81
CA SER A 76 -0.43 5.16 1.94
C SER A 76 0.91 5.76 2.36
N VAL A 77 0.97 6.25 3.59
CA VAL A 77 2.19 6.77 4.22
C VAL A 77 3.31 5.72 4.20
N GLY A 78 4.54 6.15 3.89
CA GLY A 78 5.70 5.26 3.75
C GLY A 78 5.84 4.67 2.35
N ASP A 79 4.94 4.98 1.42
CA ASP A 79 5.15 4.70 0.01
C ASP A 79 6.36 5.48 -0.52
N TYR A 80 7.21 4.78 -1.29
CA TYR A 80 8.47 5.33 -1.75
C TYR A 80 8.31 6.51 -2.73
N HIS A 81 7.27 6.47 -3.56
CA HIS A 81 7.06 7.45 -4.63
C HIS A 81 5.97 8.48 -4.30
N LEU A 82 5.00 8.11 -3.45
CA LEU A 82 3.81 8.94 -3.21
C LEU A 82 4.13 10.36 -2.74
N LYS A 83 5.00 10.52 -1.73
CA LYS A 83 5.44 11.84 -1.24
C LYS A 83 6.08 12.70 -2.33
N ASN A 84 6.83 12.09 -3.23
CA ASN A 84 7.45 12.80 -4.35
C ASN A 84 6.40 13.27 -5.37
N LEU A 85 5.40 12.42 -5.67
CA LEU A 85 4.29 12.77 -6.54
C LEU A 85 3.48 13.94 -5.95
N VAL A 86 3.07 13.82 -4.69
CA VAL A 86 2.25 14.82 -4.00
C VAL A 86 3.01 16.14 -3.88
N GLY A 87 4.25 16.11 -3.35
CA GLY A 87 5.06 17.32 -3.20
C GLY A 87 5.29 18.03 -4.52
N TRP A 88 5.60 17.29 -5.59
CA TRP A 88 5.85 17.90 -6.89
C TRP A 88 4.58 18.45 -7.53
N SER A 89 3.48 17.71 -7.45
CA SER A 89 2.20 18.13 -8.04
C SER A 89 1.58 19.33 -7.34
N LEU A 90 1.66 19.39 -6.00
CA LEU A 90 0.98 20.44 -5.23
C LEU A 90 1.89 21.62 -4.86
N ALA A 91 3.20 21.42 -4.81
CA ALA A 91 4.15 22.44 -4.33
C ALA A 91 5.38 22.62 -5.22
N GLY A 92 5.50 21.88 -6.34
CA GLY A 92 6.65 21.98 -7.25
C GLY A 92 7.99 21.58 -6.62
N ARG A 93 7.98 20.86 -5.49
CA ARG A 93 9.18 20.46 -4.74
C ARG A 93 9.04 19.06 -4.15
N LYS A 94 10.15 18.36 -3.94
CA LYS A 94 10.12 17.09 -3.21
C LYS A 94 9.78 17.33 -1.73
N THR A 95 9.17 16.33 -1.11
CA THR A 95 8.83 16.34 0.31
C THR A 95 8.94 14.94 0.90
N ASP A 96 8.91 14.84 2.22
CA ASP A 96 8.86 13.59 2.96
C ASP A 96 7.41 13.23 3.30
N ASP A 97 7.21 12.17 4.10
CA ASP A 97 5.88 11.72 4.47
C ASP A 97 5.12 12.74 5.34
N ALA A 98 5.82 13.49 6.20
CA ALA A 98 5.21 14.53 7.02
C ALA A 98 4.74 15.71 6.17
N GLY A 99 5.61 16.25 5.32
CA GLY A 99 5.24 17.35 4.44
C GLY A 99 4.21 16.95 3.36
N MET A 100 4.19 15.68 2.93
CA MET A 100 3.09 15.16 2.13
C MET A 100 1.74 15.26 2.87
N LEU A 101 1.68 14.89 4.15
CA LEU A 101 0.46 14.98 4.94
C LEU A 101 0.03 16.42 5.18
N GLU A 102 0.98 17.34 5.40
CA GLU A 102 0.70 18.78 5.50
C GLU A 102 0.08 19.33 4.21
N LEU A 103 0.64 18.98 3.05
CA LEU A 103 0.10 19.39 1.74
C LEU A 103 -1.28 18.82 1.46
N LEU A 104 -1.59 17.64 2.01
CA LEU A 104 -2.89 16.99 1.85
C LEU A 104 -3.91 17.44 2.90
N GLU A 105 -3.50 18.09 3.99
CA GLU A 105 -4.37 18.49 5.09
C GLU A 105 -5.60 19.32 4.66
N PRO A 106 -5.51 20.26 3.70
CA PRO A 106 -6.68 20.99 3.19
C PRO A 106 -7.77 20.09 2.58
N PHE A 107 -7.42 18.85 2.22
CA PHE A 107 -8.32 17.87 1.62
C PHE A 107 -8.74 16.75 2.59
N ARG A 108 -8.63 16.97 3.91
CA ARG A 108 -9.04 16.02 4.94
C ARG A 108 -10.44 15.44 4.64
N GLY A 109 -10.56 14.11 4.73
CA GLY A 109 -11.75 13.35 4.32
C GLY A 109 -11.71 12.85 2.87
N HIS A 110 -10.84 13.44 2.03
CA HIS A 110 -10.69 13.12 0.62
C HIS A 110 -9.23 13.00 0.18
N ARG A 111 -8.27 12.90 1.11
CA ARG A 111 -6.83 12.92 0.79
C ARG A 111 -6.42 11.83 -0.18
N GLN A 112 -6.98 10.62 -0.05
CA GLN A 112 -6.68 9.52 -0.97
C GLN A 112 -7.33 9.72 -2.35
N ARG A 113 -8.47 10.41 -2.44
CA ARG A 113 -9.05 10.79 -3.74
C ARG A 113 -8.13 11.78 -4.47
N VAL A 114 -7.58 12.76 -3.75
CA VAL A 114 -6.61 13.69 -4.32
C VAL A 114 -5.38 12.94 -4.80
N VAL A 115 -4.80 12.06 -3.97
CA VAL A 115 -3.70 11.18 -4.38
C VAL A 115 -4.03 10.45 -5.68
N ARG A 116 -5.22 9.83 -5.79
CA ARG A 116 -5.62 9.10 -6.99
C ARG A 116 -5.73 9.98 -8.22
N LEU A 117 -6.21 11.21 -8.08
CA LEU A 117 -6.26 12.19 -9.17
C LEU A 117 -4.84 12.61 -9.58
N LEU A 118 -3.93 12.80 -8.62
CA LEU A 118 -2.54 13.11 -8.89
C LEU A 118 -1.81 11.95 -9.58
N GLU A 119 -2.11 10.70 -9.25
CA GLU A 119 -1.55 9.53 -9.96
C GLU A 119 -1.92 9.51 -11.45
N VAL A 120 -3.10 10.04 -11.80
CA VAL A 120 -3.61 10.05 -13.17
C VAL A 120 -3.19 11.31 -13.94
N GLY A 121 -3.22 12.47 -13.31
CA GLY A 121 -3.02 13.77 -13.97
C GLY A 121 -1.99 14.69 -13.32
N GLY A 122 -1.34 14.25 -12.25
CA GLY A 122 -0.33 15.03 -11.53
C GLY A 122 0.98 15.15 -12.29
N SER A 123 1.85 16.01 -11.78
CA SER A 123 3.20 16.23 -12.31
C SER A 123 4.23 15.51 -11.46
N MET A 124 5.24 14.93 -12.12
CA MET A 124 6.35 14.25 -11.47
C MET A 124 7.64 15.06 -11.54
N PRO A 125 8.54 14.92 -10.56
CA PRO A 125 9.85 15.56 -10.62
C PRO A 125 10.60 15.12 -11.89
N PRO A 126 11.36 16.03 -12.52
CA PRO A 126 12.12 15.71 -13.72
C PRO A 126 13.08 14.54 -13.46
N LYS A 127 13.17 13.61 -14.41
CA LYS A 127 14.07 12.46 -14.33
C LYS A 127 15.50 12.96 -14.52
N ARG A 128 16.34 12.84 -13.48
CA ARG A 128 17.71 13.37 -13.45
C ARG A 128 18.82 12.30 -13.51
N GLY A 129 18.50 11.05 -13.85
CA GLY A 129 19.48 9.96 -13.88
C GLY A 129 19.29 8.99 -15.03
N PRO A 130 20.36 8.30 -15.48
CA PRO A 130 20.27 7.20 -16.42
C PRO A 130 19.35 6.11 -15.86
N ARG A 131 18.60 5.43 -16.74
CA ARG A 131 17.73 4.33 -16.32
C ARG A 131 18.61 3.24 -15.68
N MET A 132 18.16 2.68 -14.56
CA MET A 132 18.81 1.52 -13.96
C MET A 132 18.93 0.41 -15.01
N ALA A 133 20.15 -0.05 -15.27
CA ALA A 133 20.37 -1.15 -16.20
C ALA A 133 19.63 -2.39 -15.70
N PRO A 134 19.01 -3.20 -16.58
CA PRO A 134 18.37 -4.45 -16.17
C PRO A 134 19.36 -5.34 -15.42
N THR A 135 18.93 -5.94 -14.31
CA THR A 135 19.73 -6.94 -13.59
C THR A 135 20.08 -8.08 -14.55
N ASN A 136 21.37 -8.34 -14.75
CA ASN A 136 21.83 -9.44 -15.60
C ASN A 136 21.83 -10.75 -14.81
N TYR A 137 20.75 -11.52 -14.94
CA TYR A 137 20.61 -12.84 -14.29
C TYR A 137 21.42 -13.97 -14.96
N ARG A 138 22.14 -13.71 -16.06
CA ARG A 138 22.95 -14.71 -16.77
C ARG A 138 24.39 -14.83 -16.25
N ALA A 139 24.77 -14.03 -15.26
CA ALA A 139 26.11 -14.00 -14.70
C ALA A 139 26.24 -14.81 -13.38
N PHE A 140 25.23 -15.63 -13.05
CA PHE A 140 25.22 -16.55 -11.92
C PHE A 140 25.29 -17.99 -12.39
#